data_AF-L7VXC9-F1
#
_entry.id   AF-L7VXC9-F1
#
_cell.length_a   1.000
_cell.length_b   1.000
_cell.length_c   1.000
_cell.angle_alpha   90.00
_cell.angle_beta   90.00
_cell.angle_gamma   90.00
#
_symmetry.space_group_name_H-M   'P 1'
#
loop_
_entity.id
_entity.type
_entity.pdbx_description
1 polymer ?
#
loop_
_entity_poly.entity_id
_entity_poly.type
_entity_poly.pdbx_seq_one_letter_code
_entity_poly.pdbx_strand_id
1 'polypeptide(L)'
;MTDKEHNPEHDEIEESEDPQVTELVAYLDGELPEQDVDRVEQLLQVSAQLRRSAETLDRTWQLLDSLEEATASGNFTQKTLASISGLSDLKNADLAAARARSIKGILPGSVMVRGMIWCLAGFFACSSGLLLSRKARRERTDPTDARILKDLDFYRQYPKLWHIPDSEFLEAISGDAKTSSVDKEAP
;
A
#
# COMPACT_ATOMS: atom_id res chain seq x y z
N MET A 1 -21.63 -8.99 -44.54
CA MET A 1 -21.52 -7.55 -44.36
C MET A 1 -22.05 -7.22 -42.98
N THR A 2 -21.15 -7.23 -42.02
CA THR A 2 -21.38 -6.75 -40.66
C THR A 2 -20.07 -6.07 -40.31
N ASP A 3 -20.06 -4.75 -40.52
CA ASP A 3 -18.97 -3.87 -40.13
C ASP A 3 -18.86 -3.95 -38.61
N LYS A 4 -17.73 -4.49 -38.16
CA LYS A 4 -17.30 -4.39 -36.77
C LYS A 4 -16.72 -2.99 -36.63
N GLU A 5 -17.49 -2.11 -36.00
CA GLU A 5 -17.07 -0.79 -35.57
C GLU A 5 -15.83 -0.96 -34.68
N HIS A 6 -14.68 -0.59 -35.25
CA HIS A 6 -13.39 -0.59 -34.60
C HIS A 6 -13.40 0.55 -33.58
N ASN A 7 -13.59 0.18 -32.30
CA ASN A 7 -13.52 1.08 -31.16
C ASN A 7 -12.04 1.39 -30.85
N PRO A 8 -11.56 2.65 -30.99
CA PRO A 8 -10.15 2.98 -30.82
C PRO A 8 -9.74 3.29 -29.36
N GLU A 9 -10.60 3.11 -28.36
CA GLU A 9 -10.33 3.50 -26.96
C GLU A 9 -9.91 2.33 -26.05
N HIS A 10 -9.43 1.24 -26.63
CA HIS A 10 -8.59 0.25 -25.95
C HIS A 10 -7.19 0.30 -26.54
N ASP A 11 -6.55 1.47 -26.46
CA ASP A 11 -5.11 1.49 -26.29
C ASP A 11 -4.88 0.94 -24.88
N GLU A 12 -4.77 -0.39 -24.83
CA GLU A 12 -3.98 -1.09 -23.84
C GLU A 12 -2.77 -0.19 -23.51
N ILE A 13 -2.38 -0.09 -22.24
CA ILE A 13 -0.97 0.19 -21.98
C ILE A 13 -0.27 -1.03 -22.56
N GLU A 14 -0.04 -1.03 -23.88
CA GLU A 14 0.93 -1.85 -24.56
C GLU A 14 2.19 -1.50 -23.78
N GLU A 15 2.51 -2.38 -22.84
CA GLU A 15 3.88 -2.66 -22.46
C GLU A 15 4.62 -2.61 -23.79
N SER A 16 5.39 -1.54 -24.01
CA SER A 16 6.06 -1.28 -25.26
C SER A 16 7.19 -2.30 -25.37
N GLU A 17 6.83 -3.57 -25.56
CA GLU A 17 7.72 -4.67 -25.92
C GLU A 17 8.13 -4.51 -27.39
N ASP A 18 8.38 -3.28 -27.84
CA ASP A 18 9.27 -3.09 -28.96
C ASP A 18 10.68 -3.27 -28.40
N PRO A 19 11.34 -4.42 -28.64
CA PRO A 19 12.68 -4.69 -28.12
C PRO A 19 13.68 -3.61 -28.55
N GLN A 20 13.43 -2.91 -29.66
CA GLN A 20 14.25 -1.80 -30.11
C GLN A 20 14.13 -0.56 -29.22
N VAL A 21 12.94 -0.29 -28.67
CA VAL A 21 12.74 0.82 -27.73
C VAL A 21 13.35 0.49 -26.37
N THR A 22 13.15 -0.73 -25.87
CA THR A 22 13.76 -1.19 -24.61
C THR A 22 15.29 -1.13 -24.67
N GLU A 23 15.88 -1.61 -25.77
CA GLU A 23 17.32 -1.56 -26.00
C GLU A 23 17.84 -0.11 -26.09
N LEU A 24 17.09 0.78 -26.72
CA LEU A 24 17.47 2.18 -26.83
C LEU A 24 17.37 2.91 -25.49
N VAL A 25 16.38 2.58 -24.66
CA VAL A 25 16.29 3.10 -23.28
C VAL A 25 17.47 2.60 -22.45
N ALA A 26 17.79 1.30 -22.51
CA ALA A 26 18.95 0.72 -21.82
C ALA A 26 20.29 1.33 -22.29
N TYR A 27 20.37 1.74 -23.55
CA TYR A 27 21.55 2.47 -24.05
C TYR A 27 21.64 3.88 -23.45
N LEU A 28 20.51 4.58 -23.30
CA LEU A 28 20.46 5.95 -22.79
C LEU A 28 20.68 6.04 -21.28
N ASP A 29 20.20 5.06 -20.49
CA ASP A 29 20.43 5.01 -19.04
C ASP A 29 21.78 4.36 -18.65
N GLY A 30 22.44 3.70 -19.61
CA GLY A 30 23.73 3.04 -19.42
C GLY A 30 23.65 1.62 -18.87
N GLU A 31 22.46 1.02 -18.81
CA GLU A 31 22.24 -0.38 -18.38
C GLU A 31 22.46 -1.39 -19.52
N LEU A 32 22.79 -0.94 -20.74
CA LEU A 32 23.11 -1.82 -21.86
C LEU A 32 24.45 -2.55 -21.64
N PRO A 33 24.52 -3.89 -21.80
CA PRO A 33 25.76 -4.65 -21.70
C PRO A 33 26.84 -4.15 -22.67
N GLU A 34 28.10 -4.08 -22.23
CA GLU A 34 29.23 -3.54 -23.05
C GLU A 34 29.34 -4.20 -24.44
N GLN A 35 29.05 -5.49 -24.54
CA GLN A 35 29.07 -6.24 -25.80
C GLN A 35 28.03 -5.77 -26.83
N ASP A 36 26.98 -5.08 -26.39
CA ASP A 36 25.86 -4.61 -27.20
C ASP A 36 25.92 -3.10 -27.50
N VAL A 37 26.72 -2.33 -26.74
CA VAL A 37 26.91 -0.88 -26.91
C VAL A 37 27.41 -0.54 -28.32
N ASP A 38 28.50 -1.19 -28.77
CA ASP A 38 29.10 -0.95 -30.09
C ASP A 38 28.09 -1.20 -31.23
N ARG A 39 27.21 -2.20 -31.06
CA ARG A 39 26.17 -2.53 -32.05
C ARG A 39 25.11 -1.42 -32.10
N VAL A 40 24.62 -0.97 -30.95
CA VAL A 40 23.60 0.08 -30.89
C VAL A 40 24.16 1.41 -31.42
N GLU A 41 25.42 1.75 -31.13
CA GLU A 41 26.09 2.92 -31.70
C GLU A 41 26.14 2.87 -33.25
N GLN A 42 26.50 1.73 -33.82
CA GLN A 42 26.49 1.55 -35.27
C GLN A 42 25.08 1.71 -35.87
N LEU A 43 24.06 1.17 -35.19
CA LEU A 43 22.66 1.33 -35.61
C LEU A 43 22.21 2.80 -35.56
N LEU A 44 22.62 3.55 -34.55
CA LEU A 44 22.35 4.99 -34.43
C LEU A 44 23.05 5.79 -35.54
N GLN A 45 24.27 5.43 -35.93
CA GLN A 45 24.97 6.11 -37.03
C GLN A 45 24.24 5.97 -38.37
N VAL A 46 23.69 4.77 -38.64
CA VAL A 46 23.05 4.46 -39.92
C VAL A 46 21.58 4.90 -39.95
N SER A 47 20.85 4.76 -38.85
CA SER A 47 19.41 5.03 -38.79
C SER A 47 19.10 6.44 -38.31
N ALA A 48 18.58 7.28 -39.22
CA ALA A 48 18.06 8.60 -38.85
C ALA A 48 16.80 8.52 -37.98
N GLN A 49 15.99 7.49 -38.15
CA GLN A 49 14.78 7.28 -37.34
C GLN A 49 15.15 6.93 -35.90
N LEU A 50 16.10 6.01 -35.69
CA LEU A 50 16.53 5.59 -34.36
C LEU A 50 17.16 6.74 -33.57
N ARG A 51 17.93 7.60 -34.23
CA ARG A 51 18.46 8.84 -33.62
C ARG A 51 17.35 9.77 -33.14
N ARG A 52 16.30 9.98 -33.93
CA ARG A 52 15.17 10.83 -33.51
C ARG A 52 14.43 10.24 -32.32
N SER A 53 14.26 8.92 -32.28
CA SER A 53 13.68 8.25 -31.11
C SER A 53 14.55 8.46 -29.86
N ALA A 54 15.87 8.32 -30.00
CA ALA A 54 16.82 8.54 -28.91
C ALA A 54 16.76 9.98 -28.39
N GLU A 55 16.79 10.97 -29.28
CA GLU A 55 16.66 12.39 -28.95
C GLU A 55 15.33 12.73 -28.26
N THR A 56 14.24 12.05 -28.66
CA THR A 56 12.91 12.25 -28.06
C THR A 56 12.84 11.68 -26.64
N LEU A 57 13.42 10.50 -26.42
CA LEU A 57 13.52 9.89 -25.09
C LEU A 57 14.40 10.74 -24.17
N ASP A 58 15.58 11.14 -24.63
CA ASP A 58 16.50 12.01 -23.90
C ASP A 58 15.84 13.35 -23.51
N ARG A 59 15.14 14.01 -24.44
CA ARG A 59 14.40 15.23 -24.13
C ARG A 59 13.31 15.01 -23.08
N THR A 60 12.60 13.88 -23.16
CA THR A 60 11.56 13.55 -22.18
C THR A 60 12.15 13.40 -20.78
N TRP A 61 13.30 12.73 -20.66
CA TRP A 61 14.02 12.61 -19.40
C TRP A 61 14.49 13.97 -18.86
N GLN A 62 15.03 14.85 -19.71
CA GLN A 62 15.41 16.21 -19.31
C GLN A 62 14.21 17.03 -18.81
N LEU A 63 13.03 16.84 -19.41
CA LEU A 63 11.80 17.47 -18.91
C LEU A 63 11.38 16.89 -17.56
N LEU A 64 11.52 15.58 -17.35
CA LEU A 64 11.25 14.95 -16.06
C LEU A 64 12.19 15.48 -14.97
N ASP A 65 13.47 15.66 -15.28
CA ASP A 65 14.46 16.26 -14.37
C ASP A 65 14.19 17.74 -14.08
N SER A 66 13.44 18.42 -14.95
CA SER A 66 13.07 19.82 -14.75
C SER A 66 11.90 20.01 -13.78
N LEU A 67 11.26 18.93 -13.30
CA LEU A 67 10.18 19.03 -12.32
C LEU A 67 10.72 19.60 -11.00
N GLU A 68 9.93 20.51 -10.42
CA GLU A 68 10.23 21.08 -9.11
C GLU A 68 10.21 19.99 -8.03
N GLU A 69 11.22 20.01 -7.18
CA GLU A 69 11.34 19.04 -6.09
C GLU A 69 10.19 19.25 -5.09
N ALA A 70 9.35 18.24 -4.91
CA ALA A 70 8.23 18.30 -3.98
C ALA A 70 8.74 18.39 -2.54
N THR A 71 8.74 19.60 -1.97
CA THR A 71 9.14 19.80 -0.58
C THR A 71 8.07 19.27 0.37
N ALA A 72 8.41 18.25 1.15
CA ALA A 72 7.51 17.74 2.18
C ALA A 72 7.28 18.81 3.25
N SER A 73 6.00 19.15 3.51
CA SER A 73 5.67 20.07 4.60
C SER A 73 6.14 19.50 5.95
N GLY A 74 6.64 20.34 6.87
CA GLY A 74 7.09 19.87 8.19
C GLY A 74 6.01 19.12 9.00
N ASN A 75 4.73 19.34 8.68
CA ASN A 75 3.59 18.61 9.26
C ASN A 75 3.56 17.13 8.81
N PHE A 76 4.00 16.83 7.58
CA PHE A 76 4.11 15.44 7.10
C PHE A 76 5.05 14.62 7.98
N THR A 77 6.26 15.14 8.25
CA THR A 77 7.23 14.47 9.13
C THR A 77 6.69 14.27 10.54
N GLN A 78 6.01 15.28 11.10
CA GLN A 78 5.37 15.17 12.41
C GLN A 78 4.27 14.09 12.43
N LYS A 79 3.42 14.04 11.40
CA LYS A 79 2.37 13.01 11.28
C LYS A 79 2.96 11.61 11.12
N THR A 80 4.01 11.46 10.31
CA THR A 80 4.69 10.17 10.13
C THR A 80 5.32 9.70 11.43
N LEU A 81 6.02 10.58 12.15
CA LEU A 81 6.63 10.24 13.44
C LEU A 81 5.58 9.91 14.50
N ALA A 82 4.47 10.66 14.55
CA ALA A 82 3.35 10.38 15.45
C ALA A 82 2.65 9.03 15.14
N SER A 83 2.59 8.64 13.86
CA SER A 83 2.05 7.34 13.46
C SER A 83 2.95 6.19 13.94
N ILE A 84 4.27 6.33 13.81
CA ILE A 84 5.24 5.33 14.26
C ILE A 84 5.25 5.21 15.79
N SER A 85 5.18 6.33 16.52
CA SER A 85 5.15 6.30 17.99
C SER A 85 3.84 5.71 18.53
N GLY A 86 2.69 6.02 17.91
CA GLY A 86 1.40 5.44 18.30
C GLY A 86 1.36 3.90 18.21
N LEU A 87 2.03 3.31 17.21
CA LEU A 87 2.17 1.85 17.10
C LEU A 87 3.02 1.23 18.22
N SER A 88 4.00 1.99 18.72
CA SER A 88 4.94 1.54 19.75
C SER A 88 4.29 1.54 21.14
N ASP A 89 3.48 2.56 21.43
CA ASP A 89 2.78 2.69 22.72
C ASP A 89 1.71 1.61 22.90
N LEU A 90 0.99 1.23 21.83
CA LEU A 90 0.03 0.12 21.86
C LEU A 90 0.70 -1.20 22.25
N LYS A 91 1.87 -1.49 21.67
CA LYS A 91 2.64 -2.71 21.96
C LYS A 91 3.15 -2.75 23.41
N ASN A 92 3.57 -1.61 23.95
CA ASN A 92 4.07 -1.51 25.32
C ASN A 92 2.93 -1.62 26.35
N ALA A 93 1.74 -1.09 26.06
CA ALA A 93 0.56 -1.23 26.90
C ALA A 93 0.12 -2.70 27.04
N ASP A 94 0.16 -3.48 25.96
CA ASP A 94 -0.15 -4.92 25.98
C ASP A 94 0.83 -5.74 26.84
N LEU A 95 2.13 -5.42 26.76
CA LEU A 95 3.16 -6.09 27.55
C LEU A 95 3.05 -5.75 29.05
N ALA A 96 2.72 -4.50 29.39
CA ALA A 96 2.48 -4.09 30.77
C ALA A 96 1.24 -4.80 31.38
N ALA A 97 0.15 -4.92 30.61
CA ALA A 97 -1.07 -5.62 31.02
C ALA A 97 -0.90 -7.15 31.15
N ALA A 98 0.07 -7.74 30.45
CA ALA A 98 0.44 -9.14 30.62
C ALA A 98 1.24 -9.39 31.90
N ARG A 99 2.15 -8.46 32.27
CA ARG A 99 3.06 -8.63 33.42
C ARG A 99 2.37 -8.43 34.78
N ALA A 100 1.35 -7.58 34.84
CA ALA A 100 0.60 -7.30 36.08
C ALA A 100 -0.25 -8.49 36.60
N ARG A 101 -0.49 -9.52 35.77
CA ARG A 101 -1.33 -10.68 36.15
C ARG A 101 -0.58 -11.84 36.80
N SER A 102 0.75 -11.79 36.88
CA SER A 102 1.58 -12.94 37.28
C SER A 102 2.20 -12.87 38.68
N ILE A 103 1.60 -12.12 39.62
CA ILE A 103 2.10 -12.06 41.01
C ILE A 103 0.95 -12.32 41.97
N LYS A 104 0.62 -13.59 42.19
CA LYS A 104 -0.16 -14.00 43.38
C LYS A 104 0.43 -15.27 43.99
N GLY A 105 1.34 -15.02 44.93
CA GLY A 105 1.55 -15.69 46.20
C GLY A 105 1.64 -17.22 46.23
N ILE A 106 2.84 -17.74 46.56
CA ILE A 106 2.96 -19.09 47.12
C ILE A 106 3.91 -19.02 48.33
N LEU A 107 3.32 -19.12 49.54
CA LEU A 107 4.04 -19.57 50.74
C LEU A 107 4.05 -21.11 50.78
N PRO A 108 5.07 -21.74 51.39
CA PRO A 108 5.37 -23.16 51.24
C PRO A 108 4.65 -24.04 52.28
N GLY A 109 3.99 -25.10 51.80
CA GLY A 109 3.39 -26.13 52.66
C GLY A 109 3.10 -27.42 51.89
N SER A 110 3.88 -28.46 52.19
CA SER A 110 3.71 -29.88 51.84
C SER A 110 3.55 -30.23 50.35
N VAL A 111 4.69 -30.59 49.73
CA VAL A 111 4.87 -30.92 48.30
C VAL A 111 4.03 -32.12 47.84
N MET A 112 3.54 -32.95 48.76
CA MET A 112 2.87 -34.22 48.42
C MET A 112 1.36 -34.09 48.16
N VAL A 113 0.65 -33.22 48.88
CA VAL A 113 -0.79 -32.95 48.63
C VAL A 113 -0.98 -32.04 47.41
N ARG A 114 0.06 -31.27 47.08
CA ARG A 114 0.07 -30.24 46.03
C ARG A 114 0.01 -30.82 44.61
N GLY A 115 0.63 -31.98 44.37
CA GLY A 115 0.61 -32.63 43.05
C GLY A 115 -0.78 -33.13 42.67
N MET A 116 -1.48 -33.78 43.61
CA MET A 116 -2.80 -34.36 43.36
C MET A 116 -3.88 -33.28 43.18
N ILE A 117 -3.81 -32.19 43.96
CA ILE A 117 -4.69 -31.04 43.80
C ILE A 117 -4.36 -30.26 42.52
N TRP A 118 -3.10 -30.14 42.10
CA TRP A 118 -2.74 -29.49 40.82
C TRP A 118 -3.21 -30.27 39.60
N CYS A 119 -3.20 -31.60 39.63
CA CYS A 119 -3.74 -32.40 38.53
C CYS A 119 -5.26 -32.21 38.40
N LEU A 120 -5.98 -32.25 39.53
CA LEU A 120 -7.44 -32.03 39.52
C LEU A 120 -7.81 -30.60 39.15
N ALA A 121 -7.09 -29.61 39.69
CA ALA A 121 -7.28 -28.20 39.37
C ALA A 121 -6.89 -27.87 37.93
N GLY A 122 -5.84 -28.49 37.37
CA GLY A 122 -5.47 -28.35 35.96
C GLY A 122 -6.57 -28.86 35.03
N PHE A 123 -7.19 -30.00 35.38
CA PHE A 123 -8.30 -30.55 34.60
C PHE A 123 -9.55 -29.66 34.66
N PHE A 124 -9.91 -29.16 35.86
CA PHE A 124 -11.00 -28.21 36.02
C PHE A 124 -10.71 -26.83 35.41
N ALA A 125 -9.46 -26.36 35.41
CA ALA A 125 -9.04 -25.11 34.79
C ALA A 125 -9.06 -25.21 33.25
N CYS A 126 -8.68 -26.34 32.67
CA CYS A 126 -8.80 -26.54 31.22
C CYS A 126 -10.28 -26.62 30.79
N SER A 127 -11.12 -27.35 31.55
CA SER A 127 -12.55 -27.47 31.24
C SER A 127 -13.31 -26.16 31.44
N SER A 128 -13.12 -25.48 32.58
CA SER A 128 -13.73 -24.16 32.84
C SER A 128 -13.15 -23.08 31.93
N GLY A 129 -11.85 -23.14 31.59
CA GLY A 129 -11.19 -22.23 30.66
C GLY A 129 -11.76 -22.31 29.24
N LEU A 130 -12.09 -23.50 28.74
CA LEU A 130 -12.74 -23.66 27.43
C LEU A 130 -14.19 -23.13 27.42
N LEU A 131 -14.94 -23.32 28.52
CA LEU A 131 -16.30 -22.81 28.63
C LEU A 131 -16.35 -21.30 28.86
N LEU A 132 -15.44 -20.76 29.67
CA LEU A 132 -15.29 -19.32 29.88
C LEU A 132 -14.69 -18.65 28.65
N SER A 133 -13.80 -19.31 27.89
CA SER A 133 -13.31 -18.82 26.59
C SER A 133 -14.42 -18.78 25.54
N ARG A 134 -15.34 -19.76 25.54
CA ARG A 134 -16.52 -19.73 24.65
C ARG A 134 -17.55 -18.66 25.03
N LYS A 135 -17.78 -18.40 26.33
CA LYS A 135 -18.68 -17.32 26.78
C LYS A 135 -18.04 -15.94 26.67
N ALA A 136 -16.79 -15.76 27.09
CA ALA A 136 -16.08 -14.49 27.00
C ALA A 136 -15.79 -14.09 25.54
N ARG A 137 -15.61 -15.05 24.62
CA ARG A 137 -15.52 -14.76 23.18
C ARG A 137 -16.86 -14.26 22.60
N ARG A 138 -17.99 -14.57 23.23
CA ARG A 138 -19.32 -14.10 22.81
C ARG A 138 -19.66 -12.72 23.38
N GLU A 139 -19.11 -12.38 24.54
CA GLU A 139 -19.36 -11.11 25.25
C GLU A 139 -18.29 -10.04 24.95
N ARG A 140 -17.09 -10.45 24.48
CA ARG A 140 -15.98 -9.57 24.13
C ARG A 140 -15.82 -9.32 22.63
N THR A 141 -16.77 -9.76 21.80
CA THR A 141 -16.95 -9.16 20.47
C THR A 141 -17.53 -7.77 20.68
N ASP A 142 -16.64 -6.84 20.99
CA ASP A 142 -16.92 -5.41 21.00
C ASP A 142 -17.48 -5.05 19.60
N PRO A 143 -18.56 -4.26 19.47
CA PRO A 143 -19.03 -3.78 18.17
C PRO A 143 -17.93 -3.08 17.36
N THR A 144 -16.88 -2.61 18.04
CA THR A 144 -15.67 -2.03 17.43
C THR A 144 -14.79 -3.07 16.73
N ASP A 145 -14.61 -4.26 17.32
CA ASP A 145 -13.83 -5.36 16.72
C ASP A 145 -14.52 -5.91 15.46
N ALA A 146 -15.86 -5.98 15.49
CA ALA A 146 -16.64 -6.35 14.31
C ALA A 146 -16.51 -5.32 13.18
N ARG A 147 -16.37 -4.03 13.50
CA ARG A 147 -16.08 -2.96 12.53
C ARG A 147 -14.67 -3.07 11.97
N ILE A 148 -13.66 -3.26 12.83
CA ILE A 148 -12.26 -3.39 12.40
C ILE A 148 -12.09 -4.61 11.48
N LEU A 149 -12.73 -5.73 11.78
CA LEU A 149 -12.69 -6.92 10.93
C LEU A 149 -13.40 -6.70 9.57
N LYS A 150 -14.47 -5.91 9.55
CA LYS A 150 -15.18 -5.53 8.32
C LYS A 150 -14.35 -4.57 7.47
N ASP A 151 -13.67 -3.62 8.11
CA ASP A 151 -12.79 -2.68 7.45
C ASP A 151 -11.51 -3.39 6.95
N LEU A 152 -11.00 -4.38 7.68
CA LEU A 152 -9.86 -5.19 7.24
C LEU A 152 -10.15 -5.99 5.98
N ASP A 153 -11.38 -6.48 5.81
CA ASP A 153 -11.82 -7.15 4.57
C ASP A 153 -11.86 -6.17 3.39
N PHE A 154 -12.23 -4.91 3.65
CA PHE A 154 -12.17 -3.81 2.68
C PHE A 154 -10.72 -3.48 2.28
N TYR A 155 -9.79 -3.42 3.24
CA TYR A 155 -8.36 -3.22 2.98
C TYR A 155 -7.67 -4.42 2.31
N ARG A 156 -8.20 -5.64 2.49
CA ARG A 156 -7.66 -6.81 1.78
C ARG A 156 -8.07 -6.83 0.31
N GLN A 157 -9.19 -6.18 -0.02
CA GLN A 157 -9.66 -5.98 -1.39
C GLN A 157 -9.13 -4.69 -2.04
N TYR A 158 -8.21 -3.97 -1.40
CA TYR A 158 -7.64 -2.71 -1.91
C TYR A 158 -7.09 -2.78 -3.35
N PRO A 159 -6.54 -3.91 -3.84
CA PRO A 159 -6.15 -4.03 -5.25
C PRO A 159 -7.32 -3.92 -6.25
N LYS A 160 -8.58 -3.96 -5.80
CA LYS A 160 -9.79 -3.79 -6.64
C LYS A 160 -10.46 -2.42 -6.50
N LEU A 161 -9.95 -1.53 -5.64
CA LEU A 161 -10.55 -0.21 -5.38
C LEU A 161 -9.85 0.94 -6.12
N TRP A 162 -8.78 0.66 -6.85
CA TRP A 162 -8.21 1.62 -7.80
C TRP A 162 -8.90 1.50 -9.15
N HIS A 163 -10.10 2.08 -9.22
CA HIS A 163 -10.59 2.66 -10.47
C HIS A 163 -10.28 4.15 -10.35
N ILE A 164 -9.23 4.59 -11.04
CA ILE A 164 -9.03 6.02 -11.28
C ILE A 164 -10.27 6.46 -12.09
N PRO A 165 -11.01 7.49 -11.67
CA PRO A 165 -12.17 7.93 -12.42
C PRO A 165 -11.69 8.59 -13.72
N ASP A 166 -12.33 8.21 -14.82
CA ASP A 166 -12.04 8.64 -16.18
C ASP A 166 -12.07 10.18 -16.32
N SER A 167 -11.52 10.70 -17.43
CA SER A 167 -11.39 12.13 -17.70
C SER A 167 -12.70 12.92 -17.58
N GLU A 168 -13.86 12.30 -17.84
CA GLU A 168 -15.19 12.90 -17.67
C GLU A 168 -15.48 13.37 -16.23
N PHE A 169 -14.96 12.65 -15.22
CA PHE A 169 -15.12 13.02 -13.81
C PHE A 169 -14.30 14.28 -13.48
N LEU A 170 -13.08 14.38 -14.03
CA LEU A 170 -12.24 15.57 -13.88
C LEU A 170 -12.86 16.77 -14.62
N GLU A 171 -13.50 16.54 -15.77
CA GLU A 171 -14.21 17.58 -16.51
C GLU A 171 -15.46 18.06 -15.77
N ALA A 172 -16.21 17.16 -15.14
CA ALA A 172 -17.37 17.51 -14.32
C ALA A 172 -16.99 18.39 -13.10
N ILE A 173 -15.89 18.04 -12.39
CA ILE A 173 -15.39 18.86 -11.27
C ILE A 173 -14.81 20.19 -11.75
N SER A 174 -14.09 20.19 -12.88
CA SER A 174 -13.56 21.41 -13.48
C SER A 174 -14.68 22.35 -13.92
N GLY A 175 -15.76 21.80 -14.51
CA GLY A 175 -16.96 22.54 -14.87
C GLY A 175 -17.65 23.19 -13.66
N ASP A 176 -17.82 22.44 -12.58
CA ASP A 176 -18.45 22.91 -11.34
C ASP A 176 -17.55 23.94 -10.58
N ALA A 177 -16.23 23.79 -10.67
CA ALA A 177 -15.29 24.79 -10.17
C ALA A 177 -15.39 26.11 -10.96
N LYS A 178 -15.59 26.02 -12.28
CA LYS A 178 -15.71 27.19 -13.18
C LYS A 178 -16.99 27.97 -12.94
N THR A 179 -18.13 27.30 -12.69
CA THR A 179 -19.41 27.95 -12.40
C THR A 179 -19.40 28.67 -11.04
N SER A 180 -18.72 28.13 -10.02
CA SER A 180 -18.60 28.78 -8.71
C SER A 180 -17.79 30.08 -8.71
N SER A 181 -16.92 30.26 -9.71
CA SER A 181 -16.12 31.48 -9.88
C SER A 181 -16.87 32.62 -10.57
N VAL A 182 -17.94 32.30 -11.32
CA VAL A 182 -18.76 33.27 -12.05
C VAL A 182 -19.77 33.98 -11.15
N ASP A 183 -20.23 33.32 -10.07
CA ASP A 183 -21.19 33.91 -9.11
C ASP A 183 -20.53 34.84 -8.06
N LYS A 184 -19.21 35.04 -8.09
CA LYS A 184 -18.49 35.94 -7.16
C LYS A 184 -18.13 37.32 -7.72
N GLU A 185 -18.47 37.62 -8.97
CA GLU A 185 -18.32 38.96 -9.57
C GLU A 185 -19.69 39.51 -10.03
N ALA A 186 -20.56 39.83 -9.07
CA ALA A 186 -21.67 40.75 -9.31
C ALA A 186 -21.96 41.60 -8.07
N PRO A 187 -21.60 42.90 -8.09
CA PRO A 187 -22.42 43.96 -7.53
C PRO A 187 -23.39 44.53 -8.57
#